data_AF-A0A095ZG02-F1
#
_entry.id   AF-A0A095ZG02-F1
#
_cell.length_a   1.000
_cell.length_b   1.000
_cell.length_c   1.000
_cell.angle_alpha   90.00
_cell.angle_beta   90.00
_cell.angle_gamma   90.00
#
_symmetry.space_group_name_H-M   'P 1'
#
loop_
_entity.id
_entity.type
_entity.pdbx_description
1 polymer ?
#
loop_
_entity_poly.entity_id
_entity_poly.type
_entity_poly.pdbx_seq_one_letter_code
_entity_poly.pdbx_strand_id
1 'polypeptide(L)' 'MGLFEKKTEDEKILEFVEKYQLEEMDVEDIKKLYEVSKTAKFNYWPGLIEQNFIIIKLLDRLNRNIEELKNK' A
#
# COMPACT_ATOMS: atom_id res chain seq x y z
N MET A 1 3.64 -28.51 19.96
CA MET A 1 3.00 -28.45 18.63
C MET A 1 3.19 -27.03 18.12
N GLY A 2 3.90 -26.86 17.00
CA GLY A 2 4.49 -25.58 16.60
C GLY A 2 3.47 -24.55 16.10
N LEU A 3 3.30 -23.49 16.89
CA LEU A 3 3.53 -22.07 16.58
C LEU A 3 3.54 -21.66 15.10
N PHE A 4 2.43 -21.75 14.38
CA PHE A 4 2.12 -20.80 13.30
C PHE A 4 0.59 -20.66 13.22
N GLU A 5 0.04 -19.75 14.01
CA GLU A 5 -1.31 -19.24 13.74
C GLU A 5 -1.26 -18.64 12.34
N LYS A 6 -1.95 -19.29 11.40
CA LYS A 6 -2.00 -18.86 10.01
C LYS A 6 -2.78 -17.55 9.99
N LYS A 7 -2.07 -16.42 9.96
CA LYS A 7 -2.69 -15.09 9.86
C LYS A 7 -3.71 -15.07 8.74
N THR A 8 -4.89 -14.53 9.05
CA THR A 8 -5.97 -14.32 8.09
C THR A 8 -5.52 -13.35 6.99
N GLU A 9 -6.19 -13.39 5.84
CA GLU A 9 -5.83 -12.52 4.71
C GLU A 9 -6.01 -11.04 5.07
N ASP A 10 -7.03 -10.74 5.86
CA ASP A 10 -7.33 -9.39 6.35
C ASP A 10 -6.22 -8.86 7.27
N GLU A 11 -5.67 -9.68 8.17
CA GLU A 11 -4.52 -9.28 9.02
C GLU A 11 -3.29 -8.92 8.18
N LYS A 12 -3.05 -9.63 7.08
CA LYS A 12 -1.92 -9.33 6.20
C LYS A 12 -2.14 -8.08 5.36
N ILE A 13 -3.39 -7.79 5.01
CA ILE A 13 -3.75 -6.53 4.36
C ILE A 13 -3.58 -5.38 5.34
N LEU A 14 -3.98 -5.53 6.61
CA LEU A 14 -3.75 -4.53 7.65
C LEU A 14 -2.26 -4.25 7.85
N GLU A 15 -1.43 -5.29 7.96
CA GLU A 15 0.04 -5.13 8.03
C GLU A 15 0.61 -4.44 6.77
N PHE A 16 0.05 -4.73 5.60
CA PHE A 16 0.42 -4.06 4.35
C PHE A 16 0.04 -2.58 4.38
N VAL A 17 -1.15 -2.26 4.91
CA VAL A 17 -1.62 -0.87 5.04
C VAL A 17 -0.71 -0.07 5.97
N GLU A 18 -0.43 -0.61 7.15
CA GLU A 18 0.44 0.05 8.15
C GLU A 18 1.88 0.21 7.63
N LYS A 19 2.45 -0.85 7.02
CA LYS A 19 3.82 -0.83 6.51
C LYS A 19 4.03 0.26 5.46
N TYR A 20 3.03 0.52 4.63
CA TYR A 20 3.12 1.45 3.49
C TYR A 20 2.30 2.74 3.71
N GLN A 21 1.78 2.96 4.93
CA GLN A 21 0.99 4.14 5.33
C GLN A 21 -0.18 4.42 4.40
N LEU A 22 -1.06 3.43 4.22
CA LEU A 22 -2.17 3.43 3.26
C LEU A 22 -3.53 3.82 3.81
N GLU A 23 -3.58 4.38 5.00
CA GLU A 23 -4.82 4.61 5.74
C GLU A 23 -5.81 5.53 5.01
N GLU A 24 -5.30 6.36 4.09
CA GLU A 24 -6.07 7.32 3.30
C GLU A 24 -6.51 6.77 1.93
N MET A 25 -6.11 5.56 1.55
CA MET A 25 -6.51 4.93 0.28
C MET A 25 -7.78 4.10 0.43
N ASP A 26 -8.52 3.98 -0.67
CA ASP A 26 -9.72 3.14 -0.72
C ASP A 26 -9.37 1.66 -0.47
N VAL A 27 -10.23 0.98 0.30
CA VAL A 27 -10.04 -0.42 0.71
C VAL A 27 -9.95 -1.36 -0.49
N GLU A 28 -10.70 -1.09 -1.56
CA GLU A 28 -10.69 -1.90 -2.78
C GLU A 28 -9.36 -1.77 -3.54
N ASP A 29 -8.80 -0.56 -3.58
CA ASP A 29 -7.50 -0.31 -4.20
C ASP A 29 -6.36 -0.93 -3.39
N ILE A 30 -6.45 -0.88 -2.06
CA ILE A 30 -5.53 -1.57 -1.15
C ILE A 30 -5.55 -3.09 -1.40
N LYS A 31 -6.73 -3.70 -1.55
CA LYS A 31 -6.86 -5.13 -1.85
C LYS A 31 -6.23 -5.50 -3.19
N LYS A 32 -6.47 -4.70 -4.24
CA LYS A 32 -5.83 -4.90 -5.55
C LYS A 32 -4.32 -4.78 -5.47
N LEU A 33 -3.81 -3.77 -4.75
CA LEU A 33 -2.38 -3.60 -4.50
C LEU A 33 -1.79 -4.80 -3.75
N TYR A 34 -2.50 -5.30 -2.75
CA TYR A 34 -2.08 -6.48 -1.98
C TYR A 34 -2.00 -7.73 -2.87
N GLU A 35 -3.00 -7.99 -3.71
CA GLU A 35 -2.99 -9.13 -4.66
C GLU A 35 -1.88 -9.01 -5.71
N VAL A 36 -1.67 -7.80 -6.24
CA VAL A 36 -0.58 -7.51 -7.16
C VAL A 36 0.78 -7.72 -6.48
N SER A 37 0.93 -7.30 -5.21
CA SER A 37 2.15 -7.52 -4.43
C SER A 37 2.43 -9.01 -4.15
N LYS A 38 1.39 -9.81 -3.90
CA LYS A 38 1.48 -11.27 -3.71
C LYS A 38 1.97 -11.96 -4.99
N THR A 39 1.42 -11.57 -6.13
CA THR A 39 1.78 -12.11 -7.45
C THR A 39 3.18 -11.67 -7.86
N ALA A 40 3.57 -10.45 -7.52
CA ALA A 40 4.88 -9.88 -7.84
C ALA A 40 6.02 -10.38 -6.94
N LYS A 41 5.77 -10.86 -5.72
CA LYS A 41 6.82 -11.47 -4.89
C LYS A 41 7.53 -12.68 -5.55
N PHE A 42 6.96 -13.26 -6.61
CA PHE A 42 7.53 -14.41 -7.31
C PHE A 42 8.45 -14.07 -8.50
N ASN A 43 8.47 -12.83 -9.00
CA ASN A 43 9.33 -12.38 -10.11
C ASN A 43 9.75 -10.94 -9.83
N TYR A 44 11.00 -10.50 -10.03
CA TYR A 44 11.64 -9.17 -9.81
C TYR A 44 10.82 -7.82 -9.87
N TRP A 45 9.52 -7.85 -10.14
CA TRP A 45 8.49 -6.81 -9.98
C TRP A 45 8.19 -6.23 -8.59
N PRO A 46 8.60 -6.75 -7.41
CA PRO A 46 8.28 -6.11 -6.13
C PRO A 46 8.76 -4.67 -6.08
N GLY A 47 9.95 -4.40 -6.63
CA GLY A 47 10.54 -3.06 -6.64
C GLY A 47 9.79 -2.06 -7.51
N LEU A 48 9.16 -2.49 -8.62
CA LEU A 48 8.40 -1.59 -9.49
C LEU A 48 7.04 -1.23 -8.90
N ILE A 49 6.37 -2.18 -8.25
CA ILE A 49 5.11 -1.90 -7.55
C ILE A 49 5.38 -1.01 -6.35
N GLU A 50 6.41 -1.30 -5.56
CA GLU A 50 6.84 -0.44 -4.46
C GLU A 50 7.22 0.96 -4.95
N GLN A 51 7.95 1.07 -6.07
CA GLN A 51 8.33 2.35 -6.65
C GLN A 51 7.10 3.14 -7.13
N ASN A 52 6.22 2.52 -7.91
CA ASN A 52 5.01 3.17 -8.41
C ASN A 52 4.10 3.62 -7.27
N PHE A 53 4.01 2.80 -6.23
CA PHE A 53 3.28 3.10 -5.04
C PHE A 53 3.84 4.32 -4.29
N ILE A 54 5.16 4.36 -4.08
CA ILE A 54 5.85 5.50 -3.46
C ILE A 54 5.60 6.77 -4.27
N ILE A 55 5.66 6.68 -5.61
CA ILE A 55 5.36 7.80 -6.51
C ILE A 55 3.93 8.30 -6.30
N ILE A 56 2.93 7.41 -6.26
CA ILE A 56 1.53 7.79 -6.03
C ILE A 56 1.37 8.53 -4.70
N LYS A 57 1.98 8.04 -3.61
CA LYS A 57 1.89 8.69 -2.29
C LYS A 57 2.59 10.05 -2.26
N LEU A 58 3.71 10.22 -2.98
CA LEU A 58 4.37 11.52 -3.11
C LEU A 58 3.52 12.51 -3.90
N LEU A 59 2.86 12.06 -4.98
CA LEU A 59 1.96 12.89 -5.77
C LEU A 59 0.74 13.32 -4.97
N ASP A 60 0.15 12.44 -4.18
CA ASP A 60 -1.00 12.76 -3.34
C ASP A 60 -0.65 13.78 -2.24
N ARG A 61 0.49 13.58 -1.55
CA ARG A 61 1.02 14.57 -0.57
C ARG A 61 1.28 15.93 -1.23
N LEU A 62 1.85 15.93 -2.45
CA LEU A 62 2.09 17.15 -3.20
C LEU A 62 0.77 17.87 -3.52
N ASN A 63 -0.25 17.11 -3.94
CA ASN A 63 -1.56 17.66 -4.27
C ASN A 63 -2.22 18.31 -3.05
N ARG A 64 -2.19 17.66 -1.87
CA ARG A 64 -2.70 18.24 -0.63
C ARG A 64 -2.01 19.55 -0.26
N ASN A 65 -0.69 19.59 -0.35
CA ASN A 65 0.09 20.80 -0.07
C ASN A 65 -0.27 21.96 -1.02
N ILE A 66 -0.53 21.66 -2.30
CA ILE A 66 -0.96 22.67 -3.29
C ILE A 66 -2.36 23.20 -2.95
N GLU A 67 -3.29 22.33 -2.58
CA GLU A 67 -4.64 22.75 -2.17
C GLU A 67 -4.62 23.61 -0.90
N GLU A 68 -3.78 23.26 0.09
CA GLU A 68 -3.58 24.09 1.28
C GLU A 68 -2.99 25.47 0.95
N LEU A 69 -2.05 25.54 -0.01
CA LEU A 69 -1.49 26.82 -0.47
C LEU A 69 -2.51 27.66 -1.25
N LYS A 70 -3.37 27.03 -2.05
CA LYS A 70 -4.43 27.71 -2.82
C LYS A 70 -5.51 28.30 -1.93
N ASN A 71 -5.76 27.67 -0.79
CA ASN A 71 -6.77 28.10 0.18
C ASN A 71 -6.24 29.14 1.20
N LYS A 72 -5.01 29.65 1.02
CA LYS A 72 -4.44 30.78 1.74
C LYS A 72 -4.55 32.07 0.91
#